data_AF-A0AAU5V661-F1
#
_entry.id   AF-A0AAU5V661-F1
#
_cell.length_a   1.000
_cell.length_b   1.000
_cell.length_c   1.000
_cell.angle_alpha   90.00
_cell.angle_beta   90.00
_cell.angle_gamma   90.00
#
_symmetry.space_group_name_H-M   'P 1'
#
loop_
_entity.id
_entity.type
_entity.pdbx_description
1 polymer ?
#
loop_
_entity_poly.entity_id
_entity_poly.type
_entity_poly.pdbx_seq_one_letter_code
_entity_poly.pdbx_strand_id
1 'polypeptide(L)'
;MKKLTVSLGSGLLVVGITAGVWWNWFHEPYALADAPKVDVTVRAEKSKYPDVQETAEDVDTLVRVYVQRLKAGDAKGIAELAGPAYKQPGPIAAKYVRMYGQAAGGSVEATVLEGVVPYFNSVTVTYERTGQRQDLLLVKDDGHWWIGLGDGDPAAGL
;
A
#
# COMPACT_ATOMS: atom_id res chain seq x y z
N MET A 1 -53.12 -30.98 38.78
CA MET A 1 -52.29 -30.19 39.71
C MET A 1 -51.01 -30.96 40.03
N LYS A 2 -49.87 -30.24 40.13
CA LYS A 2 -48.47 -30.66 40.40
C LYS A 2 -47.73 -31.32 39.22
N LYS A 3 -46.45 -31.06 38.94
CA LYS A 3 -45.47 -29.97 39.22
C LYS A 3 -44.29 -30.24 38.24
N LEU A 4 -43.58 -29.19 37.84
CA LEU A 4 -42.40 -29.21 36.96
C LEU A 4 -41.28 -30.15 37.44
N THR A 5 -40.56 -30.75 36.50
CA THR A 5 -39.12 -31.02 36.64
C THR A 5 -38.45 -30.80 35.28
N VAL A 6 -37.45 -29.93 35.31
CA VAL A 6 -36.59 -29.49 34.21
C VAL A 6 -35.57 -30.58 33.91
N SER A 7 -35.31 -30.83 32.63
CA SER A 7 -34.04 -31.42 32.18
C SER A 7 -33.47 -30.50 31.10
N LEU A 8 -32.36 -29.84 31.45
CA LEU A 8 -31.48 -29.13 30.53
C LEU A 8 -30.71 -30.17 29.70
N GLY A 9 -30.78 -30.05 28.38
CA GLY A 9 -29.94 -30.75 27.43
C GLY A 9 -29.64 -29.81 26.27
N SER A 10 -28.72 -28.89 26.51
CA SER A 10 -28.25 -27.86 25.58
C SER A 10 -27.54 -28.47 24.37
N GLY A 11 -27.88 -27.97 23.18
CA GLY A 11 -27.16 -28.23 21.93
C GLY A 11 -27.37 -27.06 20.99
N LEU A 12 -26.80 -25.91 21.35
CA LEU A 12 -26.86 -24.67 20.61
C LEU A 12 -26.16 -24.82 19.25
N LEU A 13 -26.86 -24.44 18.18
CA LEU A 13 -26.29 -24.00 16.90
C LEU A 13 -25.32 -22.83 17.15
N VAL A 14 -24.05 -23.00 16.76
CA VAL A 14 -23.10 -21.90 16.51
C VAL A 14 -22.47 -22.21 15.15
N VAL A 15 -23.18 -21.90 14.06
CA VAL A 15 -23.02 -20.67 13.26
C VAL A 15 -21.55 -20.41 12.93
N GLY A 16 -21.17 -20.78 11.70
CA GLY A 16 -19.87 -20.46 11.13
C GLY A 16 -19.73 -18.96 10.91
N ILE A 17 -18.88 -18.30 11.71
CA ILE A 17 -18.33 -16.97 11.45
C ILE A 17 -16.97 -16.88 12.15
N THR A 18 -15.95 -17.59 11.65
CA THR A 18 -14.56 -17.35 12.10
C THR A 18 -13.57 -17.18 10.95
N ALA A 19 -13.94 -17.57 9.73
CA ALA A 19 -13.08 -17.40 8.56
C ALA A 19 -12.96 -15.95 8.04
N GLY A 20 -13.93 -15.08 8.36
CA GLY A 20 -13.93 -13.69 7.87
C GLY A 20 -12.95 -12.75 8.59
N VAL A 21 -12.63 -13.04 9.85
CA VAL A 21 -11.75 -12.17 10.66
C VAL A 21 -10.27 -12.46 10.38
N TRP A 22 -9.93 -13.71 10.06
CA TRP A 22 -8.56 -14.11 9.70
C TRP A 22 -8.15 -13.65 8.30
N TRP A 23 -9.09 -13.58 7.35
CA TRP A 23 -8.79 -13.14 5.99
C TRP A 23 -8.35 -11.67 5.93
N ASN A 24 -8.84 -10.83 6.86
CA ASN A 24 -8.55 -9.39 6.87
C ASN A 24 -7.22 -9.03 7.57
N TRP A 25 -6.54 -9.99 8.21
CA TRP A 25 -5.30 -9.77 8.96
C TRP A 25 -4.03 -9.98 8.12
N PHE A 26 -4.15 -10.66 6.97
CA PHE A 26 -3.02 -11.01 6.09
C PHE A 26 -2.99 -10.25 4.76
N HIS A 27 -3.97 -9.37 4.49
CA HIS A 27 -3.90 -8.52 3.31
C HIS A 27 -3.20 -7.23 3.66
N GLU A 28 -2.17 -6.91 2.88
CA GLU A 28 -1.67 -5.55 2.78
C GLU A 28 -2.86 -4.59 2.61
N PRO A 29 -2.84 -3.37 3.18
CA PRO A 29 -3.96 -2.43 3.15
C PRO A 29 -4.29 -1.92 1.72
N TYR A 30 -3.62 -2.47 0.71
CA TYR A 30 -3.74 -2.17 -0.69
C TYR A 30 -3.68 -3.47 -1.51
N ALA A 31 -4.50 -3.54 -2.55
CA ALA A 31 -4.51 -4.63 -3.51
C ALA A 31 -4.62 -4.09 -4.93
N LEU A 32 -4.09 -4.84 -5.90
CA LEU A 32 -4.26 -4.57 -7.31
C LEU A 32 -5.71 -4.80 -7.73
N ALA A 33 -6.26 -3.86 -8.50
CA ALA A 33 -7.51 -4.04 -9.21
C ALA A 33 -7.28 -4.87 -10.49
N ASP A 34 -8.34 -5.51 -10.99
CA ASP A 34 -8.29 -6.28 -12.25
C ASP A 34 -7.91 -5.42 -13.47
N ALA A 35 -8.25 -4.13 -13.41
CA ALA A 35 -7.95 -3.14 -14.45
C ALA A 35 -7.79 -1.73 -13.86
N PRO A 36 -7.01 -0.85 -14.52
CA PRO A 36 -6.19 -1.12 -15.70
C PRO A 36 -4.95 -1.94 -15.36
N LYS A 37 -4.50 -2.80 -16.27
CA LYS A 37 -3.20 -3.48 -16.10
C LYS A 37 -2.05 -2.48 -16.20
N VAL A 38 -0.99 -2.69 -15.43
CA VAL A 38 0.21 -1.87 -15.45
C VAL A 38 1.43 -2.72 -15.77
N ASP A 39 2.40 -2.09 -16.45
CA ASP A 39 3.70 -2.68 -16.73
C ASP A 39 4.73 -1.98 -15.85
N VAL A 40 5.09 -2.63 -14.75
CA VAL A 40 5.95 -2.07 -13.71
C VAL A 40 7.05 -3.06 -13.39
N THR A 41 8.28 -2.56 -13.38
CA THR A 41 9.46 -3.29 -12.90
C THR A 41 9.96 -2.58 -11.64
N VAL A 42 9.97 -3.27 -10.50
CA VAL A 42 10.53 -2.77 -9.25
C VAL A 42 11.89 -3.43 -9.03
N ARG A 43 12.90 -2.64 -8.70
CA ARG A 43 14.26 -3.11 -8.45
C ARG A 43 14.86 -2.38 -7.27
N ALA A 44 15.70 -3.06 -6.53
CA ALA A 44 16.61 -2.40 -5.61
C ALA A 44 17.73 -1.71 -6.39
N GLU A 45 18.19 -0.57 -5.87
CA GLU A 45 19.47 -0.03 -6.31
C GLU A 45 20.62 -0.98 -5.95
N LYS A 46 21.74 -0.81 -6.64
CA LYS A 46 22.93 -1.60 -6.36
C LYS A 46 23.57 -1.15 -5.05
N SER A 47 23.14 -1.76 -3.95
CA SER A 47 23.73 -1.55 -2.62
C SER A 47 24.70 -2.68 -2.26
N LYS A 48 25.55 -2.42 -1.26
CA LYS A 48 26.36 -3.43 -0.57
C LYS A 48 25.59 -4.11 0.56
N TYR A 49 24.44 -3.54 0.95
CA TYR A 49 23.61 -4.04 2.03
C TYR A 49 22.42 -4.84 1.45
N PRO A 50 22.09 -6.02 2.01
CA PRO A 50 21.06 -6.91 1.46
C PRO A 50 19.63 -6.43 1.73
N ASP A 51 19.45 -5.52 2.68
CA ASP A 51 18.18 -4.94 3.14
C ASP A 51 17.41 -4.17 2.06
N VAL A 52 18.10 -3.50 1.12
CA VAL A 52 17.40 -2.80 0.03
C VAL A 52 16.72 -3.76 -0.94
N GLN A 53 17.25 -4.97 -1.12
CA GLN A 53 16.64 -5.99 -1.97
C GLN A 53 15.35 -6.52 -1.34
N GLU A 54 15.41 -6.86 -0.05
CA GLU A 54 14.23 -7.26 0.73
C GLU A 54 13.16 -6.15 0.71
N THR A 55 13.58 -4.89 0.89
CA THR A 55 12.66 -3.76 0.81
C THR A 55 12.01 -3.63 -0.57
N ALA A 56 12.75 -3.85 -1.65
CA ALA A 56 12.19 -3.82 -3.00
C ALA A 56 11.13 -4.90 -3.25
N GLU A 57 11.29 -6.06 -2.63
CA GLU A 57 10.28 -7.13 -2.64
C GLU A 57 9.06 -6.73 -1.79
N ASP A 58 9.28 -6.22 -0.58
CA ASP A 58 8.22 -5.75 0.33
C ASP A 58 7.33 -4.65 -0.29
N VAL A 59 7.91 -3.74 -1.07
CA VAL A 59 7.17 -2.58 -1.62
C VAL A 59 6.63 -2.80 -3.03
N ASP A 60 6.91 -3.95 -3.67
CA ASP A 60 6.55 -4.20 -5.07
C ASP A 60 5.05 -4.01 -5.31
N THR A 61 4.21 -4.62 -4.46
CA THR A 61 2.75 -4.49 -4.56
C THR A 61 2.30 -3.04 -4.41
N LEU A 62 2.82 -2.31 -3.41
CA LEU A 62 2.46 -0.91 -3.16
C LEU A 62 2.77 -0.03 -4.38
N VAL A 63 3.97 -0.18 -4.95
CA VAL A 63 4.40 0.58 -6.13
C VAL A 63 3.51 0.25 -7.34
N ARG A 64 3.18 -1.02 -7.57
CA ARG A 64 2.27 -1.42 -8.66
C ARG A 64 0.88 -0.82 -8.48
N VAL A 65 0.33 -0.89 -7.27
CA VAL A 65 -0.99 -0.32 -6.95
C VAL A 65 -0.98 1.21 -7.15
N TYR A 66 0.08 1.89 -6.71
CA TYR A 66 0.26 3.32 -6.93
C TYR A 66 0.23 3.68 -8.43
N VAL A 67 1.04 3.00 -9.26
CA VAL A 67 1.08 3.23 -10.70
C VAL A 67 -0.26 2.89 -11.36
N GLN A 68 -0.96 1.86 -10.90
CA GLN A 68 -2.29 1.51 -11.38
C GLN A 68 -3.31 2.60 -11.10
N ARG A 69 -3.33 3.14 -9.88
CA ARG A 69 -4.22 4.23 -9.49
C ARG A 69 -3.88 5.53 -10.24
N LEU A 70 -2.59 5.80 -10.50
CA LEU A 70 -2.17 6.89 -11.39
C LEU A 70 -2.74 6.72 -12.80
N LYS A 71 -2.55 5.54 -13.41
CA LYS A 71 -3.05 5.23 -14.76
C LYS A 71 -4.58 5.32 -14.84
N ALA A 72 -5.27 4.94 -13.78
CA ALA A 72 -6.73 5.04 -13.68
C ALA A 72 -7.24 6.47 -13.45
N GLY A 73 -6.36 7.42 -13.12
CA GLY A 73 -6.75 8.76 -12.69
C GLY A 73 -7.39 8.80 -11.30
N ASP A 74 -7.16 7.77 -10.48
CA ASP A 74 -7.79 7.56 -9.18
C ASP A 74 -7.04 8.31 -8.06
N ALA A 75 -7.26 9.63 -8.00
CA ALA A 75 -6.66 10.47 -6.96
C ALA A 75 -7.13 10.07 -5.55
N LYS A 76 -8.36 9.56 -5.40
CA LYS A 76 -8.89 9.13 -4.11
C LYS A 76 -8.15 7.87 -3.65
N GLY A 77 -8.01 6.87 -4.52
CA GLY A 77 -7.24 5.68 -4.22
C GLY A 77 -5.78 6.01 -3.90
N ILE A 78 -5.13 6.92 -4.63
CA ILE A 78 -3.75 7.31 -4.26
C ILE A 78 -3.70 7.91 -2.85
N ALA A 79 -4.70 8.74 -2.49
CA ALA A 79 -4.77 9.33 -1.16
C ALA A 79 -4.96 8.28 -0.05
N GLU A 80 -5.61 7.15 -0.34
CA GLU A 80 -5.77 6.02 0.58
C GLU A 80 -4.49 5.18 0.76
N LEU A 81 -3.46 5.37 -0.08
CA LEU A 81 -2.12 4.79 0.13
C LEU A 81 -1.26 5.61 1.09
N ALA A 82 -1.72 6.78 1.52
CA ALA A 82 -0.96 7.63 2.42
C ALA A 82 -0.87 6.99 3.81
N GLY A 83 0.30 7.12 4.45
CA GLY A 83 0.48 6.62 5.81
C GLY A 83 -0.47 7.32 6.81
N PRO A 84 -0.88 6.65 7.90
CA PRO A 84 -1.90 7.16 8.82
C PRO A 84 -1.49 8.45 9.54
N ALA A 85 -0.18 8.72 9.67
CA ALA A 85 0.35 9.95 10.24
C ALA A 85 0.19 11.18 9.31
N TYR A 86 -0.08 10.97 8.02
CA TYR A 86 -0.21 12.05 7.05
C TYR A 86 -1.63 12.62 7.00
N LYS A 87 -1.70 13.93 6.93
CA LYS A 87 -2.94 14.70 6.85
C LYS A 87 -3.14 15.22 5.44
N GLN A 88 -4.40 15.28 5.03
CA GLN A 88 -4.83 15.87 3.76
C GLN A 88 -4.05 15.35 2.54
N PRO A 89 -3.96 14.03 2.31
CA PRO A 89 -3.24 13.48 1.15
C PRO A 89 -3.87 13.86 -0.21
N GLY A 90 -5.16 14.22 -0.22
CA GLY A 90 -5.96 14.44 -1.44
C GLY A 90 -5.39 15.45 -2.45
N PRO A 91 -5.01 16.68 -2.07
CA PRO A 91 -4.45 17.66 -3.00
C PRO A 91 -3.16 17.18 -3.68
N ILE A 92 -2.26 16.51 -2.96
CA ILE A 92 -1.02 15.99 -3.54
C ILE A 92 -1.31 14.78 -4.44
N ALA A 93 -2.22 13.89 -4.03
CA ALA A 93 -2.68 12.78 -4.86
C ALA A 93 -3.24 13.26 -6.21
N ALA A 94 -4.12 14.28 -6.17
CA ALA A 94 -4.70 14.88 -7.37
C ALA A 94 -3.63 15.56 -8.26
N LYS A 95 -2.61 16.17 -7.65
CA LYS A 95 -1.46 16.71 -8.38
C LYS A 95 -0.68 15.60 -9.08
N TYR A 96 -0.42 14.48 -8.41
CA TYR A 96 0.31 13.34 -8.99
C TYR A 96 -0.44 12.71 -10.16
N VAL A 97 -1.77 12.50 -10.04
CA VAL A 97 -2.60 12.05 -11.17
C VAL A 97 -2.45 12.98 -12.37
N ARG A 98 -2.52 14.30 -12.15
CA ARG A 98 -2.40 15.29 -13.23
C ARG A 98 -1.03 15.26 -13.90
N MET A 99 0.03 15.12 -13.11
CA MET A 99 1.40 15.18 -13.60
C MET A 99 1.85 13.88 -14.28
N TYR A 100 1.47 12.73 -13.71
CA TYR A 100 2.05 11.44 -14.04
C TYR A 100 1.04 10.41 -14.55
N GLY A 101 -0.27 10.64 -14.41
CA GLY A 101 -1.30 9.66 -14.78
C GLY A 101 -1.25 9.25 -16.26
N GLN A 102 -0.97 10.20 -17.16
CA GLN A 102 -0.72 9.88 -18.56
C GLN A 102 0.57 9.07 -18.72
N ALA A 103 1.67 9.44 -18.06
CA ALA A 103 2.95 8.77 -18.15
C ALA A 103 2.89 7.31 -17.68
N ALA A 104 2.13 7.04 -16.61
CA ALA A 104 1.83 5.71 -16.06
C ALA A 104 1.12 4.75 -17.02
N GLY A 105 0.67 5.23 -18.20
CA GLY A 105 0.13 4.38 -19.25
C GLY A 105 1.17 3.54 -20.00
N GLY A 106 2.46 3.85 -19.89
CA GLY A 106 3.57 3.08 -20.47
C GLY A 106 4.29 2.19 -19.44
N SER A 107 5.43 1.63 -19.83
CA SER A 107 6.33 0.90 -18.91
C SER A 107 6.91 1.85 -17.86
N VAL A 108 6.99 1.38 -16.63
CA VAL A 108 7.49 2.12 -15.48
C VAL A 108 8.59 1.31 -14.79
N GLU A 109 9.74 1.93 -14.56
CA GLU A 109 10.80 1.38 -13.72
C GLU A 109 10.82 2.10 -12.38
N ALA A 110 10.75 1.36 -11.29
CA ALA A 110 10.85 1.90 -9.94
C ALA A 110 12.10 1.35 -9.26
N THR A 111 12.99 2.26 -8.86
CA THR A 111 14.23 1.93 -8.17
C THR A 111 14.11 2.29 -6.71
N VAL A 112 14.14 1.27 -5.85
CA VAL A 112 14.17 1.43 -4.40
C VAL A 112 15.60 1.78 -3.98
N LEU A 113 15.75 2.94 -3.37
CA LEU A 113 17.02 3.45 -2.90
C LEU A 113 17.30 2.92 -1.49
N GLU A 114 18.58 2.79 -1.16
CA GLU A 114 19.05 2.41 0.17
C GLU A 114 18.51 3.42 1.20
N GLY A 115 17.76 2.89 2.16
CA GLY A 115 17.21 3.67 3.25
C GLY A 115 18.32 4.02 4.24
N VAL A 116 18.32 5.25 4.76
CA VAL A 116 19.21 5.63 5.87
C VAL A 116 18.70 5.04 7.20
N VAL A 117 17.40 4.74 7.27
CA VAL A 117 16.74 4.13 8.42
C VAL A 117 15.76 3.03 7.96
N PRO A 118 15.48 2.00 8.79
CA PRO A 118 14.70 0.82 8.38
C PRO A 118 13.22 1.06 8.04
N TYR A 119 12.70 2.25 8.34
CA TYR A 119 11.29 2.61 8.20
C TYR A 119 11.06 3.73 7.18
N PHE A 120 12.11 4.20 6.49
CA PHE A 120 12.01 5.14 5.37
C PHE A 120 12.84 4.69 4.19
N ASN A 121 12.18 4.58 3.04
CA ASN A 121 12.87 4.33 1.78
C ASN A 121 12.39 5.29 0.71
N SER A 122 13.33 5.83 -0.05
CA SER A 122 13.00 6.59 -1.24
C SER A 122 12.90 5.64 -2.44
N VAL A 123 11.94 5.89 -3.31
CA VAL A 123 11.78 5.16 -4.56
C VAL A 123 11.75 6.16 -5.71
N THR A 124 12.68 6.04 -6.65
CA THR A 124 12.64 6.82 -7.88
C THR A 124 11.83 6.06 -8.92
N VAL A 125 10.70 6.62 -9.31
CA VAL A 125 9.81 6.11 -10.37
C VAL A 125 10.15 6.81 -11.68
N THR A 126 10.59 6.04 -12.67
CA THR A 126 10.90 6.49 -14.03
C THR A 126 9.82 6.02 -14.98
N TYR A 127 9.20 6.98 -15.66
CA TYR A 127 8.18 6.72 -16.68
C TYR A 127 8.85 6.67 -18.06
N GLU A 128 9.24 5.49 -18.51
CA GLU A 128 10.09 5.27 -19.69
C GLU A 128 9.60 6.02 -20.95
N ARG A 129 8.28 6.00 -21.17
CA ARG A 129 7.68 6.63 -22.35
C ARG A 129 7.88 8.15 -22.40
N THR A 130 7.86 8.82 -21.25
CA THR A 130 7.95 10.29 -21.17
C THR A 130 9.33 10.76 -20.69
N GLY A 131 10.15 9.87 -20.16
CA GLY A 131 11.40 10.19 -19.46
C GLY A 131 11.19 10.94 -18.15
N GLN A 132 9.94 11.11 -17.70
CA GLN A 132 9.65 11.79 -16.43
C GLN A 132 10.13 10.94 -15.27
N ARG A 133 10.58 11.61 -14.21
CA ARG A 133 10.94 10.99 -12.94
C ARG A 133 10.08 11.56 -11.81
N GLN A 134 9.80 10.71 -10.85
CA GLN A 134 9.12 11.05 -9.62
C GLN A 134 9.82 10.35 -8.46
N ASP A 135 10.17 11.11 -7.44
CA ASP A 135 10.64 10.53 -6.19
C ASP A 135 9.44 10.34 -5.24
N LEU A 136 9.30 9.13 -4.73
CA LEU A 136 8.32 8.76 -3.71
C LEU A 136 9.07 8.49 -2.41
N LEU A 137 8.54 8.99 -1.31
CA LEU A 137 8.93 8.53 0.02
C LEU A 137 7.99 7.41 0.43
N LEU A 138 8.53 6.28 0.86
CA LEU A 138 7.79 5.20 1.50
C LEU A 138 8.11 5.17 2.99
N VAL A 139 7.08 4.93 3.81
CA VAL A 139 7.17 4.89 5.26
C VAL A 139 6.65 3.55 5.77
N LYS A 140 7.33 2.91 6.70
CA LYS A 140 6.86 1.67 7.34
C LYS A 140 6.18 2.00 8.66
N ASP A 141 4.91 1.62 8.79
CA ASP A 141 4.10 1.81 10.00
C ASP A 141 3.22 0.56 10.24
N ASP A 142 3.22 0.09 11.49
CA ASP A 142 2.54 -1.15 11.93
C ASP A 142 2.80 -2.36 11.02
N GLY A 143 4.05 -2.53 10.57
CA GLY A 143 4.45 -3.64 9.69
C GLY A 143 4.07 -3.48 8.22
N HIS A 144 3.43 -2.39 7.83
CA HIS A 144 3.00 -2.11 6.45
C HIS A 144 3.74 -0.91 5.86
N TRP A 145 3.97 -0.93 4.55
CA TRP A 145 4.54 0.19 3.82
C TRP A 145 3.43 1.12 3.31
N TRP A 146 3.68 2.43 3.39
CA TRP A 146 2.74 3.46 2.97
C TRP A 146 3.47 4.54 2.17
N ILE A 147 2.74 5.33 1.39
CA ILE A 147 3.30 6.49 0.70
C ILE A 147 3.33 7.67 1.66
N GLY A 148 4.49 8.33 1.73
CA GLY A 148 4.63 9.64 2.37
C GLY A 148 3.94 10.72 1.53
N LEU A 149 2.66 10.95 1.79
CA LEU A 149 1.81 11.81 0.96
C LEU A 149 0.93 12.73 1.83
N GLY A 150 1.18 14.03 1.74
CA GLY A 150 0.42 15.06 2.47
C GLY A 150 1.27 15.75 3.53
N ASP A 151 0.61 16.43 4.46
CA ASP A 151 1.27 17.13 5.56
C ASP A 151 1.47 16.16 6.73
N GLY A 152 2.69 16.01 7.20
CA GLY A 152 2.98 15.17 8.35
C GLY A 152 4.46 14.95 8.52
N ASP A 153 4.84 14.69 9.76
CA ASP A 153 6.15 14.11 10.07
C ASP A 153 5.87 12.67 10.55
N PRO A 154 6.20 11.64 9.75
CA PRO A 154 6.07 10.25 10.19
C PRO A 154 6.92 9.93 11.42
N ALA A 155 7.94 10.73 11.75
CA ALA A 155 8.71 10.60 12.99
C ALA A 155 8.04 11.24 14.21
N ALA A 156 6.98 12.04 14.04
CA ALA A 156 6.31 12.71 15.17
C ALA A 156 5.46 11.75 16.04
N GLY A 157 5.28 10.50 15.62
CA GLY A 157 4.59 9.44 16.37
C GLY A 157 5.50 8.29 16.84
N LEU A 158 6.80 8.36 16.56
CA LEU A 158 7.82 7.36 16.95
C LEU A 158 8.57 7.77 18.23
#